data_AF-A0A6G4CNZ9-F1
#
_entry.id   AF-A0A6G4CNZ9-F1
#
_cell.length_a   1.000
_cell.length_b   1.000
_cell.length_c   1.000
_cell.angle_alpha   90.00
_cell.angle_beta   90.00
_cell.angle_gamma   90.00
#
_symmetry.space_group_name_H-M   'P 1'
#
loop_
_entity.id
_entity.type
_entity.pdbx_description
1 polymer ?
#
loop_
_entity_poly.entity_id
_entity_poly.type
_entity_poly.pdbx_seq_one_letter_code
_entity_poly.pdbx_strand_id
1 'polypeptide(L)'
;MTAKIFHAVPPHSDDTVLIYIPEEKMLSLGDAISEDFFNDGFMDKEKLRELINLIEKTDRKFCVLSHAEPLTKSDLLYYLKSI
;
A
#
# COMPACT_ATOMS: atom_id res chain seq x y z
N MET A 1 -9.98 6.23 18.99
CA MET A 1 -9.47 5.82 17.67
C MET A 1 -8.42 6.82 17.25
N THR A 2 -7.24 6.33 16.88
CA THR A 2 -6.08 7.13 16.49
C THR A 2 -5.70 6.82 15.04
N ALA A 3 -5.18 7.81 14.34
CA ALA A 3 -4.65 7.64 12.99
C ALA A 3 -3.19 8.06 12.97
N LYS A 4 -2.32 7.16 12.50
CA LYS A 4 -0.91 7.45 12.22
C LYS A 4 -0.77 7.65 10.73
N ILE A 5 -0.35 8.85 10.35
CA ILE A 5 -0.19 9.27 8.97
C ILE A 5 1.30 9.32 8.68
N PHE A 6 1.74 8.70 7.59
CA PHE A 6 3.14 8.76 7.19
C PHE A 6 3.26 8.74 5.66
N HIS A 7 4.27 9.45 5.19
CA HIS A 7 4.63 9.52 3.77
C HIS A 7 5.30 8.23 3.32
N ALA A 8 5.04 7.84 2.07
CA ALA A 8 5.69 6.74 1.38
C ALA A 8 5.93 7.13 -0.08
N VAL A 9 6.92 6.51 -0.73
CA VAL A 9 7.26 6.73 -2.14
C VAL A 9 7.00 5.44 -2.93
N PRO A 10 5.73 5.03 -3.12
CA PRO A 10 5.39 3.82 -3.85
C PRO A 10 5.38 4.06 -5.37
N PRO A 11 5.11 3.02 -6.19
CA PRO A 11 5.12 3.13 -7.65
C PRO A 11 4.16 4.18 -8.22
N HIS A 12 2.99 4.39 -7.62
CA HIS A 12 1.96 5.26 -8.18
C HIS A 12 2.33 6.74 -8.21
N SER A 13 2.84 7.27 -7.10
CA SER A 13 3.22 8.68 -6.96
C SER A 13 4.13 8.91 -5.75
N ASP A 14 5.08 9.81 -5.90
CA ASP A 14 6.08 10.16 -4.87
C ASP A 14 5.49 10.90 -3.66
N ASP A 15 4.27 11.44 -3.76
CA ASP A 15 3.60 12.19 -2.69
C ASP A 15 2.60 11.35 -1.87
N THR A 16 2.62 10.03 -2.04
CA THR A 16 1.66 9.13 -1.40
C THR A 16 1.72 9.20 0.14
N VAL A 17 0.54 9.22 0.76
CA VAL A 17 0.38 9.17 2.20
C VAL A 17 -0.37 7.91 2.60
N LEU A 18 0.20 7.14 3.52
CA LEU A 18 -0.44 5.96 4.11
C LEU A 18 -1.02 6.30 5.48
N ILE A 19 -2.16 5.69 5.79
CA ILE A 19 -2.86 5.92 7.07
C ILE A 19 -3.01 4.59 7.79
N TYR A 20 -2.40 4.48 8.97
CA TYR A 20 -2.53 3.32 9.84
C TYR A 20 -3.44 3.62 11.02
N ILE A 21 -4.45 2.78 11.23
CA ILE A 21 -5.36 2.81 12.38
C ILE A 21 -5.02 1.62 13.28
N PRO A 22 -4.24 1.81 14.36
CA PRO A 22 -3.77 0.72 15.20
C PRO A 22 -4.90 -0.09 15.84
N GLU A 23 -5.95 0.58 16.32
CA GLU A 23 -7.07 -0.06 17.01
C GLU A 23 -7.83 -1.06 16.12
N GLU A 24 -7.90 -0.78 14.82
CA GLU A 24 -8.55 -1.65 13.82
C GLU A 24 -7.56 -2.60 13.12
N LYS A 25 -6.25 -2.46 13.40
CA LYS A 25 -5.17 -3.12 12.66
C LYS A 25 -5.34 -2.93 11.15
N MET A 26 -5.65 -1.72 10.71
CA MET A 26 -5.96 -1.42 9.31
C MET A 26 -4.94 -0.43 8.74
N LEU A 27 -4.44 -0.70 7.53
CA LEU A 27 -3.72 0.30 6.74
C LEU A 27 -4.52 0.71 5.51
N SER A 28 -4.80 2.01 5.35
CA SER A 28 -5.21 2.58 4.07
C SER A 28 -3.98 2.80 3.18
N LEU A 29 -4.02 2.20 1.99
CA LEU A 29 -2.98 2.31 0.96
C LEU A 29 -3.32 3.33 -0.11
N GLY A 30 -4.58 3.73 -0.24
CA GLY A 30 -5.04 4.52 -1.37
C GLY A 30 -4.68 3.83 -2.70
N ASP A 31 -4.02 4.59 -3.57
CA ASP A 31 -3.53 4.13 -4.88
C ASP A 31 -2.07 3.66 -4.86
N ALA A 32 -1.44 3.49 -3.70
CA ALA A 32 -0.01 3.15 -3.59
C ALA A 32 0.42 1.91 -4.41
N ILE A 33 -0.47 0.95 -4.60
CA ILE A 33 -0.16 -0.29 -5.33
C ILE A 33 -0.39 -0.18 -6.85
N SER A 34 -0.96 0.93 -7.31
CA SER A 34 -1.28 1.17 -8.72
C SER A 34 -0.05 1.65 -9.48
N GLU A 35 -0.09 1.51 -10.80
CA GLU A 35 0.90 2.03 -11.73
C GLU A 35 0.94 3.55 -11.79
N ASP A 36 2.09 4.09 -12.21
CA ASP A 36 2.26 5.51 -12.48
C ASP A 36 1.46 5.87 -13.75
N PHE A 37 0.28 6.43 -13.54
CA PHE A 37 -0.62 6.81 -14.62
C PHE A 37 -0.04 7.93 -15.50
N PHE A 38 0.86 8.76 -14.96
CA PHE A 38 1.48 9.85 -15.71
C PHE A 38 2.69 9.41 -16.52
N ASN A 39 3.15 8.18 -16.33
CA ASN A 39 4.31 7.60 -17.00
C ASN A 39 3.95 6.29 -17.71
N ASP A 40 2.89 6.32 -18.54
CA ASP A 40 2.44 5.19 -19.38
C ASP A 40 2.16 3.88 -18.61
N GLY A 41 1.69 3.99 -17.36
CA GLY A 41 1.44 2.82 -16.50
C GLY A 41 2.73 2.14 -16.05
N PHE A 42 3.84 2.89 -15.95
CA PHE A 42 5.10 2.35 -15.47
C PHE A 42 4.97 1.90 -14.01
N MET A 43 5.53 0.72 -13.73
CA MET A 43 5.56 0.12 -12.40
C MET A 43 7.01 -0.05 -11.95
N ASP A 44 7.47 0.90 -11.13
CA ASP A 44 8.79 0.83 -10.53
C ASP A 44 8.87 -0.35 -9.54
N LYS A 45 9.57 -1.40 -9.95
CA LYS A 45 9.70 -2.65 -9.18
C LYS A 45 10.46 -2.46 -7.86
N GLU A 46 11.35 -1.48 -7.78
CA GLU A 46 12.09 -1.19 -6.55
C GLU A 46 11.19 -0.50 -5.53
N LYS A 47 10.43 0.52 -5.96
CA LYS A 47 9.41 1.15 -5.10
C LYS A 47 8.34 0.16 -4.66
N LEU A 48 7.92 -0.75 -5.55
CA LEU A 48 6.97 -1.82 -5.21
C LEU A 48 7.54 -2.74 -4.12
N ARG A 49 8.81 -3.14 -4.24
CA ARG A 49 9.50 -3.97 -3.24
C ARG A 49 9.62 -3.26 -1.89
N GLU A 50 9.92 -1.97 -1.87
CA GLU A 50 9.94 -1.17 -0.64
C GLU A 50 8.55 -1.07 0.00
N LEU A 51 7.50 -0.86 -0.79
CA LEU A 51 6.12 -0.87 -0.31
C LEU A 51 5.74 -2.24 0.29
N ILE A 52 6.08 -3.34 -0.39
CA ILE A 52 5.84 -4.71 0.12
C ILE A 52 6.54 -4.89 1.49
N ASN A 53 7.81 -4.50 1.60
CA ASN A 53 8.56 -4.59 2.85
C ASN A 53 7.91 -3.77 3.98
N LEU A 54 7.39 -2.59 3.67
CA LEU A 54 6.65 -1.76 4.62
C LEU A 54 5.36 -2.45 5.07
N ILE A 55 4.62 -3.05 4.14
CA ILE A 55 3.40 -3.82 4.41
C ILE A 55 3.69 -5.01 5.33
N GLU A 56 4.75 -5.75 5.05
CA GLU A 56 5.18 -6.90 5.86
C GLU A 56 5.54 -6.51 7.29
N LYS A 57 6.23 -5.38 7.50
CA LYS A 57 6.68 -4.94 8.83
C LYS A 57 5.58 -4.30 9.68
N THR A 58 4.48 -3.87 9.08
CA THR A 58 3.37 -3.24 9.81
C THR A 58 2.48 -4.30 10.48
N ASP A 59 2.17 -4.13 11.78
CA ASP A 59 1.17 -4.96 12.49
C ASP A 59 -0.26 -4.59 12.05
N ARG A 60 -0.71 -5.18 10.95
CA ARG A 60 -2.05 -4.97 10.40
C ARG A 60 -2.71 -6.30 10.03
N LYS A 61 -4.03 -6.32 10.03
CA LYS A 61 -4.89 -7.40 9.55
C LYS A 61 -5.41 -7.11 8.14
N PHE A 62 -5.87 -5.88 7.89
CA PHE A 62 -6.49 -5.48 6.63
C PHE A 62 -5.76 -4.32 5.95
N CYS A 63 -5.85 -4.29 4.62
CA CYS A 63 -5.40 -3.19 3.79
C CYS A 63 -6.59 -2.66 2.97
N VAL A 64 -6.83 -1.37 3.03
CA VAL A 64 -7.89 -0.69 2.27
C VAL A 64 -7.27 -0.05 1.04
N LEU A 65 -7.91 -0.27 -0.11
CA LEU A 65 -7.49 0.19 -1.44
C LEU A 65 -8.48 1.24 -1.95
N SER A 66 -8.05 2.14 -2.83
CA SER A 66 -8.97 3.13 -3.43
C SER A 66 -9.96 2.52 -4.42
N HIS A 67 -9.54 1.52 -5.21
CA HIS A 67 -10.33 0.98 -6.35
C HIS A 67 -10.62 -0.53 -6.25
N ALA A 68 -10.56 -1.09 -5.05
CA ALA A 68 -10.87 -2.49 -4.80
C ALA A 68 -11.39 -2.69 -3.38
N GLU A 69 -12.06 -3.83 -3.16
CA GLU A 69 -12.47 -4.25 -1.83
C GLU A 69 -11.24 -4.38 -0.90
N PRO A 70 -11.41 -4.11 0.42
CA PRO A 70 -10.34 -4.33 1.39
C PRO A 70 -9.83 -5.77 1.36
N LEU A 71 -8.52 -5.93 1.36
CA LEU A 71 -7.86 -7.24 1.36
C LEU A 71 -7.27 -7.56 2.72
N THR A 72 -7.16 -8.84 3.04
CA THR A 72 -6.28 -9.25 4.15
C THR A 72 -4.83 -8.96 3.79
N LYS A 73 -3.97 -8.79 4.80
CA LYS A 73 -2.53 -8.62 4.59
C LYS A 73 -1.95 -9.76 3.74
N SER A 74 -2.37 -11.01 3.97
CA SER A 74 -1.89 -12.18 3.23
C SER A 74 -2.32 -12.15 1.77
N ASP A 75 -3.58 -11.84 1.48
CA ASP A 75 -4.09 -11.83 0.10
C ASP A 75 -3.43 -10.71 -0.71
N LEU A 76 -3.27 -9.53 -0.10
CA LEU A 76 -2.57 -8.42 -0.74
C LEU A 76 -1.10 -8.79 -1.01
N LEU A 77 -0.38 -9.32 -0.03
CA LEU A 77 1.03 -9.68 -0.22
C LEU A 77 1.21 -10.80 -1.26
N TYR A 78 0.29 -11.75 -1.32
CA TYR A 78 0.28 -12.78 -2.35
C TYR A 78 0.12 -12.17 -3.74
N TYR A 79 -0.85 -11.26 -3.90
CA TYR A 79 -1.06 -10.52 -5.15
C TYR A 79 0.17 -9.71 -5.55
N LEU A 80 0.70 -8.85 -4.66
CA LEU A 80 1.81 -7.96 -4.98
C LEU A 80 3.10 -8.71 -5.34
N LYS A 81 3.34 -9.88 -4.74
CA LYS A 81 4.50 -10.73 -5.06
C LYS A 81 4.37 -11.50 -6.38
N SER A 82 3.17 -11.52 -6.97
CA SER A 82 2.93 -12.14 -8.28
C SER A 82 3.15 -11.18 -9.46
N ILE A 83 3.32 -9.88 -9.19
CA ILE A 83 3.49 -8.80 -10.17
C ILE A 83 4.96 -8.64 -10.56
#